data_AF-A0A424Z4Y6-F1
#
_entry.id   AF-A0A424Z4Y6-F1
#
_cell.length_a   1.000
_cell.length_b   1.000
_cell.length_c   1.000
_cell.angle_alpha   90.00
_cell.angle_beta   90.00
_cell.angle_gamma   90.00
#
_symmetry.space_group_name_H-M   'P 1'
#
loop_
_entity.id
_entity.type
_entity.pdbx_description
1 polymer ?
#
loop_
_entity_poly.entity_id
_entity_poly.type
_entity_poly.pdbx_seq_one_letter_code
_entity_poly.pdbx_strand_id
1 'polypeptide(L)' 'MHLCLIVQRYGLEVNGGAELLCRQVAEHLVQYADVDVVTTCAIDYVTWKNEYTTGIE' A
#
# COMPACT_ATOMS: atom_id res chain seq x y z
N MET A 1 5.81 18.81 -2.79
CA MET A 1 6.72 17.67 -2.97
C MET A 1 5.86 16.44 -3.16
N HIS A 2 6.18 15.59 -4.12
CA HIS A 2 5.41 14.39 -4.42
C HIS A 2 6.22 13.15 -4.04
N LEU A 3 5.61 12.24 -3.27
CA LEU A 3 6.25 11.05 -2.72
C LEU A 3 5.49 9.81 -3.16
N CYS A 4 6.18 8.86 -3.79
CA CYS A 4 5.62 7.58 -4.17
C CYS A 4 6.19 6.47 -3.28
N LEU A 5 5.34 5.84 -2.48
CA LEU A 5 5.67 4.71 -1.62
C LEU A 5 5.34 3.41 -2.35
N ILE A 6 6.31 2.50 -2.44
CA ILE A 6 6.13 1.20 -3.12
C ILE A 6 6.20 0.09 -2.08
N VAL A 7 5.16 -0.74 -2.02
CA VAL A 7 5.07 -1.87 -1.07
C VAL A 7 4.37 -3.05 -1.70
N GLN A 8 4.76 -4.27 -1.33
CA GLN A 8 4.30 -5.49 -1.99
C GLN A 8 2.79 -5.74 -1.88
N ARG A 9 2.17 -5.33 -0.76
CA ARG A 9 0.73 -5.44 -0.51
C ARG A 9 0.30 -4.25 0.32
N TYR A 10 -0.92 -3.77 0.14
CA TYR A 10 -1.47 -2.62 0.86
C TYR A 10 -2.97 -2.80 1.11
N GLY A 11 -3.49 -2.18 2.17
CA GLY A 11 -4.90 -2.25 2.56
C GLY A 11 -5.13 -2.79 3.97
N LEU A 12 -6.37 -2.68 4.44
CA LEU A 12 -6.77 -3.11 5.78
C LEU A 12 -6.79 -4.64 5.95
N GLU A 13 -6.89 -5.37 4.83
CA GLU A 13 -6.94 -6.83 4.77
C GLU A 13 -5.55 -7.47 4.87
N VAL A 14 -4.49 -6.67 4.82
CA VAL A 14 -3.09 -7.12 4.76
C VAL A 14 -2.44 -7.07 6.14
N ASN A 15 -2.00 -8.22 6.64
CA ASN A 15 -1.40 -8.38 7.96
C ASN A 15 0.11 -8.67 7.88
N GLY A 16 0.92 -7.63 7.63
CA GLY A 16 2.38 -7.72 7.66
C GLY A 16 3.03 -6.44 8.18
N GLY A 17 4.20 -6.57 8.81
CA GLY A 17 4.85 -5.45 9.50
C GLY A 17 5.32 -4.33 8.55
N ALA A 18 5.81 -4.69 7.37
CA ALA A 18 6.24 -3.72 6.36
C ALA A 18 5.04 -2.98 5.76
N GLU A 19 3.94 -3.70 5.52
CA GLU A 19 2.70 -3.19 4.96
C GLU A 19 2.00 -2.24 5.93
N LEU A 20 1.95 -2.60 7.22
CA LEU A 20 1.43 -1.73 8.28
C LEU A 20 2.28 -0.45 8.41
N LEU A 21 3.61 -0.58 8.44
CA LEU A 21 4.51 0.57 8.54
C LEU A 21 4.31 1.53 7.35
N CYS A 22 4.26 0.99 6.13
CA CYS A 22 4.02 1.79 4.92
C CYS A 22 2.73 2.60 5.04
N ARG A 23 1.64 1.96 5.49
CA ARG A 23 0.36 2.65 5.69
C ARG A 23 0.43 3.74 6.75
N GLN A 24 1.02 3.47 7.91
CA GLN A 24 1.19 4.47 8.97
C GLN A 24 2.04 5.67 8.51
N VAL A 25 3.10 5.41 7.74
CA VAL A 25 3.95 6.47 7.17
C VAL A 25 3.20 7.27 6.12
N ALA A 26 2.47 6.62 5.21
CA ALA A 26 1.64 7.28 4.21
C ALA A 26 0.59 8.20 4.88
N GLU A 27 -0.19 7.67 5.82
CA GLU A 27 -1.21 8.40 6.58
C GLU A 27 -0.61 9.57 7.38
N HIS A 28 0.64 9.46 7.84
CA HIS A 28 1.32 10.56 8.50
C HIS A 28 1.84 11.62 7.51
N LEU A 29 2.30 11.22 6.33
CA LEU A 29 2.95 12.10 5.35
C LEU A 29 1.97 12.92 4.50
N VAL A 30 0.72 12.48 4.33
CA VAL A 30 -0.30 13.22 3.55
C VAL A 30 -0.57 14.64 4.06
N GLN A 31 -0.24 14.94 5.33
CA GLN A 31 -0.36 16.30 5.86
C GLN A 31 0.78 17.24 5.39
N TYR A 32 1.86 16.70 4.82
CA TYR A 32 3.08 17.43 4.45
C TYR A 32 3.44 17.35 2.96
N ALA A 33 2.95 16.34 2.25
CA ALA A 33 3.27 16.07 0.86
C ALA A 33 2.09 15.43 0.11
N ASP A 34 2.15 15.47 -1.21
CA ASP A 34 1.29 14.65 -2.07
C ASP A 34 1.86 13.23 -2.09
N VAL A 35 1.06 12.23 -1.72
CA VAL A 35 1.53 10.87 -1.43
C VAL A 35 0.73 9.86 -2.23
N ASP A 36 1.43 9.12 -3.08
CA ASP A 36 0.92 7.95 -3.78
C ASP A 36 1.45 6.68 -3.13
N VAL A 37 0.62 5.63 -3.07
CA VAL A 37 1.05 4.28 -2.72
C VAL A 37 0.85 3.37 -3.92
N VAL A 38 1.92 2.73 -4.38
CA VAL A 38 1.88 1.73 -5.43
C VAL A 38 2.08 0.36 -4.81
N THR A 39 1.16 -0.54 -5.09
CA THR A 39 1.19 -1.90 -4.57
C THR A 39 0.74 -2.93 -5.61
N THR A 40 0.86 -4.21 -5.29
CA THR A 40 0.23 -5.27 -6.08
C THR A 40 -1.26 -5.36 -5.76
N CYS A 41 -2.02 -6.04 -6.61
CA CYS A 41 -3.43 -6.34 -6.33
C CYS A 41 -3.60 -7.55 -5.37
N ALA A 42 -2.52 -8.06 -4.76
CA ALA A 42 -2.57 -9.26 -3.93
C ALA A 42 -2.82 -8.93 -2.45
N ILE A 43 -3.70 -9.71 -1.82
CA ILE A 43 -3.96 -9.65 -0.37
C ILE A 43 -3.15 -10.71 0.36
N ASP A 44 -3.10 -11.93 -0.16
CA ASP A 44 -2.48 -13.09 0.48
C ASP A 44 -1.02 -13.31 0.02
N TYR A 45 -0.10 -13.52 0.96
CA TYR A 45 1.34 -13.66 0.69
C TYR A 45 1.76 -15.07 0.27
N VAL A 46 0.86 -16.05 0.33
CA VAL A 46 1.13 -17.43 -0.08
C VAL A 46 0.78 -17.59 -1.55
N THR A 47 -0.43 -17.20 -1.93
CA THR A 47 -0.99 -17.38 -3.26
C THR A 47 -0.65 -16.25 -4.23
N TRP A 48 -0.45 -15.02 -3.73
CA TRP A 48 -0.23 -13.82 -4.56
C TRP A 48 -1.31 -13.57 -5.61
N LYS A 49 -2.49 -14.14 -5.42
CA LYS A 49 -3.61 -13.94 -6.34
C LYS A 49 -4.06 -12.48 -6.27
N ASN A 50 -4.31 -11.90 -7.44
CA ASN A 50 -4.92 -10.58 -7.53
C ASN A 50 -6.37 -10.68 -7.03
N GLU A 51 -6.63 -10.07 -5.88
CA GLU A 51 -7.97 -9.96 -5.30
C GLU A 51 -8.54 -8.55 -5.47
N TYR A 52 -7.67 -7.54 -5.58
CA TYR A 52 -8.06 -6.19 -5.99
C TYR A 52 -8.16 -6.05 -7.51
N THR A 53 -8.97 -5.08 -7.95
CA THR A 53 -8.99 -4.69 -9.36
C THR A 53 -7.78 -3.81 -9.67
N THR A 54 -7.12 -4.03 -10.80
CA THR A 54 -6.01 -3.16 -11.21
C THR A 54 -6.50 -1.77 -11.55
N GLY A 55 -5.75 -0.74 -11.13
CA GLY A 55 -6.11 0.64 -11.37
C GLY A 55 -5.74 1.53 -10.19
N ILE A 56 -6.38 2.70 -10.13
CA ILE A 56 -6.22 3.68 -9.08
C ILE A 56 -7.49 3.60 -8.21
N GLU A 57 -7.31 3.37 -6.92
CA GLU A 57 -8.36 3.50 -5.89
C GLU A 57 -8.20 4.84 -5.16
#